data_AF-A0A7X2MLA4-F1
#
_entry.id   AF-A0A7X2MLA4-F1
#
_cell.length_a   1.000
_cell.length_b   1.000
_cell.length_c   1.000
_cell.angle_alpha   90.00
_cell.angle_beta   90.00
_cell.angle_gamma   90.00
#
_symmetry.space_group_name_H-M   'P 1'
#
loop_
_entity.id
_entity.type
_entity.pdbx_description
1 polymer ?
#
loop_
_entity_poly.entity_id
_entity_poly.type
_entity_poly.pdbx_seq_one_letter_code
_entity_poly.pdbx_strand_id
1 'polypeptide(L)'
;MEITSLQIVLIFIVACIAGMGSILDEFQFHRPLVACTLIGMVLGDMKTGIIIGGTLEMIALGWMNIGAAVAPDAALASIISTILVIAGGQSVGAGIALAIPLAAAGQVLTIIVRTLTVAFQHAADKAAEKGNLTAISWIH
;
A
#
# COMPACT_ATOMS: atom_id res chain seq x y z
N MET A 1 -9.95 -12.98 -16.07
CA MET A 1 -10.37 -11.81 -16.88
C MET A 1 -9.13 -11.24 -17.53
N GLU A 2 -9.14 -10.89 -18.82
CA GLU A 2 -8.00 -10.17 -19.40
C GLU A 2 -7.99 -8.72 -18.91
N ILE A 3 -6.87 -8.29 -18.32
CA ILE A 3 -6.70 -6.93 -17.82
C ILE A 3 -6.28 -6.05 -19.00
N THR A 4 -7.06 -5.00 -19.26
CA THR A 4 -6.74 -4.05 -20.34
C THR A 4 -5.56 -3.15 -19.95
N SER A 5 -4.85 -2.61 -20.93
CA SER A 5 -3.73 -1.68 -20.67
C SER A 5 -4.15 -0.45 -19.84
N LEU A 6 -5.37 0.04 -20.04
CA LEU A 6 -5.93 1.13 -19.24
C LEU A 6 -6.11 0.73 -17.76
N GLN A 7 -6.62 -0.48 -17.50
CA GLN A 7 -6.76 -0.99 -16.14
C GLN A 7 -5.41 -1.14 -15.45
N ILE A 8 -4.36 -1.56 -16.16
CA ILE A 8 -3.01 -1.65 -15.59
C ILE A 8 -2.54 -0.28 -15.10
N VAL A 9 -2.71 0.78 -15.92
CA VAL A 9 -2.35 2.15 -15.53
C VAL A 9 -3.16 2.63 -14.33
N LEU A 10 -4.47 2.36 -14.30
CA LEU A 10 -5.33 2.73 -13.18
C LEU A 10 -4.97 1.98 -11.89
N ILE A 11 -4.69 0.67 -11.97
CA ILE A 11 -4.21 -0.13 -10.85
C ILE A 11 -2.90 0.45 -10.31
N PHE A 12 -1.97 0.82 -11.20
CA PHE A 12 -0.71 1.44 -10.82
C PHE A 12 -0.92 2.76 -10.07
N ILE A 13 -1.79 3.64 -10.56
CA ILE A 13 -2.10 4.91 -9.89
C ILE A 13 -2.71 4.66 -8.50
N VAL A 14 -3.69 3.76 -8.38
CA VAL A 14 -4.30 3.40 -7.09
C VAL A 14 -3.25 2.80 -6.15
N ALA A 15 -2.36 1.94 -6.65
CA ALA A 15 -1.28 1.36 -5.86
C ALA A 15 -0.27 2.40 -5.37
N CYS A 16 0.08 3.39 -6.20
CA CYS A 16 0.91 4.52 -5.77
C CYS A 16 0.23 5.33 -4.66
N ILE A 17 -1.06 5.62 -4.78
CA ILE A 17 -1.81 6.37 -3.76
C ILE A 17 -1.85 5.61 -2.43
N ALA A 18 -2.20 4.32 -2.48
CA ALA A 18 -2.21 3.47 -1.28
C ALA A 18 -0.80 3.30 -0.68
N GLY A 19 0.24 3.22 -1.53
CA GLY A 19 1.64 3.12 -1.12
C GLY A 19 2.17 4.40 -0.48
N MET A 20 1.80 5.58 -0.98
CA MET A 20 2.09 6.84 -0.27
C MET A 20 1.39 6.84 1.09
N GLY A 21 0.13 6.41 1.12
CA GLY A 21 -0.66 6.31 2.34
C GLY A 21 -0.08 5.35 3.40
N SER A 22 0.74 4.36 3.03
CA SER A 22 1.31 3.40 3.98
C SER A 22 2.43 3.99 4.84
N ILE A 23 3.00 5.12 4.40
CA ILE A 23 4.02 5.87 5.14
C ILE A 23 3.42 7.13 5.76
N LEU A 24 2.61 7.89 5.00
CA LEU A 24 2.02 9.14 5.47
C LEU A 24 1.02 8.91 6.63
N ASP A 25 0.22 7.83 6.57
CA ASP A 25 -0.75 7.46 7.61
C ASP A 25 -1.84 8.52 7.90
N GLU A 26 -2.04 9.49 7.01
CA GLU A 26 -3.02 10.59 7.21
C GLU A 26 -4.41 10.23 6.68
N PHE A 27 -4.53 10.04 5.36
CA PHE A 27 -5.81 9.81 4.69
C PHE A 27 -6.26 8.35 4.69
N GLN A 28 -5.47 7.45 5.29
CA GLN A 28 -5.81 6.04 5.47
C GLN A 28 -6.12 5.26 4.17
N PHE A 29 -5.62 5.71 3.01
CA PHE A 29 -5.77 4.99 1.73
C PHE A 29 -5.09 3.60 1.72
N HIS A 30 -4.13 3.38 2.63
CA HIS A 30 -3.46 2.09 2.81
C HIS A 30 -4.34 1.05 3.51
N ARG A 31 -5.47 1.47 4.11
CA ARG A 31 -6.40 0.57 4.80
C ARG A 31 -7.04 -0.40 3.80
N PRO A 32 -7.14 -1.70 4.13
CA PRO A 32 -7.70 -2.70 3.24
C PRO A 32 -9.06 -2.34 2.65
N LEU A 33 -9.96 -1.75 3.42
CA LEU A 33 -11.29 -1.39 2.92
C LEU A 33 -11.20 -0.43 1.72
N VAL A 34 -10.40 0.63 1.83
CA VAL A 34 -10.27 1.65 0.78
C VAL A 34 -9.44 1.12 -0.39
N ALA A 35 -8.33 0.44 -0.12
CA ALA A 35 -7.48 -0.12 -1.17
C ALA A 35 -8.22 -1.17 -2.02
N CYS A 36 -8.92 -2.13 -1.39
CA CYS A 36 -9.67 -3.17 -2.10
C CYS A 36 -10.87 -2.61 -2.87
N THR A 37 -11.57 -1.61 -2.33
CA THR A 37 -12.71 -0.98 -3.03
C THR A 37 -12.29 -0.25 -4.29
N LEU A 38 -11.20 0.51 -4.24
CA LEU A 38 -10.65 1.23 -5.41
C LEU A 38 -10.17 0.24 -6.48
N ILE A 39 -9.47 -0.82 -6.09
CA ILE A 39 -9.04 -1.85 -7.05
C ILE A 39 -10.23 -2.62 -7.64
N GLY A 40 -11.23 -2.96 -6.82
CA GLY A 40 -12.47 -3.59 -7.29
C GLY A 40 -13.25 -2.73 -8.27
N MET A 41 -13.26 -1.41 -8.06
CA MET A 41 -13.83 -0.43 -9.00
C MET A 41 -13.09 -0.45 -10.34
N VAL A 42 -11.75 -0.45 -10.34
CA VAL A 42 -10.94 -0.48 -11.56
C VAL A 42 -11.13 -1.81 -12.33
N LEU A 43 -11.24 -2.92 -11.60
CA LEU A 43 -11.43 -4.25 -12.17
C LEU A 43 -12.88 -4.55 -12.57
N GLY A 44 -13.84 -3.69 -12.23
CA GLY A 44 -15.25 -3.83 -12.61
C GLY A 44 -16.10 -4.72 -11.70
N ASP A 45 -15.56 -5.21 -10.58
CA ASP A 45 -16.32 -5.92 -9.53
C ASP A 45 -16.10 -5.28 -8.16
N MET A 46 -16.89 -4.23 -7.92
CA MET A 46 -16.85 -3.49 -6.68
C MET A 46 -17.37 -4.29 -5.49
N LYS A 47 -18.35 -5.18 -5.68
CA LYS A 47 -18.94 -5.98 -4.59
C LYS A 47 -17.89 -6.92 -4.01
N THR A 48 -17.20 -7.66 -4.86
CA THR A 48 -16.14 -8.56 -4.44
C THR A 48 -14.99 -7.78 -3.78
N GLY A 49 -14.61 -6.62 -4.32
CA GLY A 49 -13.62 -5.73 -3.70
C GLY A 49 -14.01 -5.26 -2.29
N ILE A 50 -15.27 -4.82 -2.08
CA ILE A 50 -15.78 -4.42 -0.77
C ILE A 50 -15.75 -5.59 0.22
N ILE A 51 -16.17 -6.78 -0.19
CA ILE A 51 -16.21 -7.96 0.68
C ILE A 51 -14.80 -8.36 1.12
N ILE A 52 -13.84 -8.40 0.20
CA ILE A 52 -12.43 -8.68 0.53
C ILE A 52 -11.89 -7.60 1.46
N GLY A 53 -12.10 -6.33 1.12
CA GLY A 53 -11.64 -5.19 1.92
C GLY A 53 -12.16 -5.21 3.35
N GLY A 54 -13.47 -5.42 3.53
CA GLY A 54 -14.07 -5.53 4.86
C GLY A 54 -13.55 -6.72 5.66
N THR A 55 -13.28 -7.85 5.00
CA THR A 55 -12.73 -9.04 5.67
C THR A 55 -11.27 -8.85 6.07
N LEU A 56 -10.45 -8.26 5.19
CA LEU A 56 -9.05 -7.93 5.48
C LEU A 56 -8.92 -6.83 6.52
N GLU A 57 -9.85 -5.86 6.55
CA GLU A 57 -9.86 -4.80 7.57
C GLU A 57 -9.97 -5.39 8.97
N MET A 58 -10.83 -6.39 9.18
CA MET A 58 -10.98 -7.09 10.46
C MET A 58 -9.68 -7.75 10.94
N ILE A 59 -8.83 -8.21 10.00
CA ILE A 59 -7.52 -8.76 10.29
C ILE A 59 -6.51 -7.64 10.59
N ALA A 60 -6.60 -6.54 9.86
CA ALA A 60 -5.68 -5.40 9.94
C ALA A 60 -6.01 -4.38 11.05
N LEU A 61 -7.05 -4.59 11.86
CA LEU A 61 -7.41 -3.69 12.97
C LEU A 61 -6.25 -3.45 13.95
N GLY A 62 -5.39 -4.45 14.14
CA GLY A 62 -4.20 -4.35 15.00
C GLY A 62 -2.93 -3.90 14.30
N TRP A 63 -2.97 -3.67 12.98
CA TRP A 63 -1.79 -3.29 12.20
C TRP A 63 -1.64 -1.77 12.27
N MET A 64 -0.82 -1.33 13.22
CA MET A 64 -0.44 0.06 13.41
C MET A 64 1.06 0.16 13.67
N ASN A 65 1.69 1.17 13.10
CA ASN A 65 3.11 1.42 13.30
C ASN A 65 3.30 2.08 14.67
N ILE A 66 4.06 1.44 15.57
CA ILE A 66 4.32 1.96 16.92
C ILE A 66 5.83 2.20 17.08
N GLY A 67 6.23 3.47 17.02
CA GLY A 67 7.64 3.85 17.04
C GLY A 67 8.39 3.23 15.86
N ALA A 68 9.46 2.47 16.15
CA ALA A 68 10.24 1.76 15.14
C ALA A 68 9.65 0.38 14.77
N ALA A 69 8.62 -0.10 15.49
CA ALA A 69 7.95 -1.35 15.17
C ALA A 69 7.02 -1.14 13.96
N VAL A 70 7.47 -1.63 12.81
CA VAL A 70 6.72 -1.57 11.54
C VAL A 70 5.71 -2.71 11.51
N ALA A 71 4.44 -2.38 11.31
CA ALA A 71 3.36 -3.35 11.15
C ALA A 71 3.45 -4.08 9.79
N PRO A 72 2.75 -5.22 9.63
CA PRO A 72 2.58 -5.85 8.33
C PRO A 72 1.96 -4.89 7.30
N ASP A 73 2.42 -4.95 6.05
CA ASP A 73 1.97 -4.01 5.01
C ASP A 73 0.58 -4.39 4.47
N ALA A 74 -0.44 -3.71 5.00
CA ALA A 74 -1.83 -3.89 4.61
C ALA A 74 -2.11 -3.44 3.17
N ALA A 75 -1.44 -2.41 2.67
CA ALA A 75 -1.71 -1.85 1.36
C ALA A 75 -1.35 -2.83 0.25
N LEU A 76 -0.12 -3.36 0.31
CA LEU A 76 0.37 -4.31 -0.68
C LEU A 76 -0.45 -5.60 -0.66
N ALA A 77 -0.74 -6.13 0.53
CA ALA A 77 -1.56 -7.32 0.68
C ALA A 77 -2.96 -7.16 0.08
N SER A 78 -3.60 -6.01 0.35
CA SER A 78 -4.97 -5.72 -0.10
C SER A 78 -5.08 -5.59 -1.61
N ILE A 79 -4.15 -4.87 -2.25
CA ILE A 79 -4.15 -4.67 -3.70
C ILE A 79 -3.94 -6.00 -4.43
N ILE A 80 -2.90 -6.75 -4.05
CA ILE A 80 -2.56 -8.01 -4.73
C ILE A 80 -3.66 -9.05 -4.50
N SER A 81 -4.17 -9.18 -3.27
CA SER A 81 -5.26 -10.11 -2.95
C SER A 81 -6.51 -9.83 -3.79
N THR A 82 -6.90 -8.55 -3.92
CA THR A 82 -8.06 -8.15 -4.72
C THR A 82 -7.87 -8.46 -6.22
N ILE A 83 -6.68 -8.21 -6.76
CA ILE A 83 -6.36 -8.55 -8.16
C ILE A 83 -6.44 -10.07 -8.38
N LEU A 84 -5.89 -10.87 -7.48
CA LEU A 84 -5.91 -12.34 -7.60
C LEU A 84 -7.33 -12.91 -7.54
N VAL A 85 -8.20 -12.36 -6.70
CA VAL A 85 -9.59 -12.81 -6.60
C VAL A 85 -10.40 -12.38 -7.82
N ILE A 86 -10.36 -11.10 -8.20
CA ILE A 86 -11.22 -10.57 -9.28
C ILE A 86 -10.68 -10.94 -10.66
N ALA A 87 -9.39 -10.66 -10.93
CA ALA A 87 -8.82 -10.91 -12.25
C ALA A 87 -8.39 -12.38 -12.43
N GLY A 88 -7.84 -12.98 -11.37
CA GLY A 88 -7.39 -14.38 -11.34
C GLY A 88 -8.49 -15.40 -11.05
N GLY A 89 -9.72 -14.97 -10.75
CA GLY A 89 -10.86 -15.85 -10.50
C GLY A 89 -10.69 -16.76 -9.28
N GLN A 90 -9.82 -16.40 -8.34
CA GLN A 90 -9.62 -17.15 -7.11
C GLN A 90 -10.79 -16.96 -6.15
N SER A 91 -10.96 -17.89 -5.19
CA SER A 91 -11.94 -17.69 -4.13
C SER A 91 -11.48 -16.59 -3.16
N VAL A 92 -12.43 -15.91 -2.52
CA VAL A 92 -12.15 -14.89 -1.48
C VAL A 92 -11.27 -15.48 -0.36
N GLY A 93 -11.53 -16.72 0.04
CA GLY A 93 -10.72 -17.42 1.04
C GLY A 93 -9.26 -17.64 0.62
N ALA A 94 -9.03 -17.99 -0.65
CA ALA A 94 -7.67 -18.10 -1.19
C ALA A 94 -6.95 -16.74 -1.23
N GLY A 95 -7.65 -15.67 -1.61
CA GLY A 95 -7.12 -14.31 -1.58
C GLY A 95 -6.70 -13.88 -0.17
N ILE A 96 -7.52 -14.17 0.85
CA ILE A 96 -7.20 -13.84 2.24
C ILE A 96 -6.02 -14.68 2.75
N ALA A 97 -5.96 -15.96 2.42
CA ALA A 97 -4.85 -16.83 2.81
C ALA A 97 -3.51 -16.33 2.24
N LEU A 98 -3.51 -15.80 1.01
CA LEU A 98 -2.33 -15.21 0.39
C LEU A 98 -2.01 -13.80 0.90
N ALA A 99 -2.97 -13.08 1.49
CA ALA A 99 -2.75 -11.72 1.98
C ALA A 99 -1.72 -11.67 3.12
N ILE A 100 -1.70 -12.66 4.02
CA ILE A 100 -0.78 -12.69 5.16
C ILE A 100 0.70 -12.77 4.74
N PRO A 101 1.14 -13.74 3.92
CA PRO A 101 2.54 -13.79 3.48
C PRO A 101 2.93 -12.56 2.63
N LEU A 102 1.98 -12.02 1.85
CA LEU A 102 2.19 -10.78 1.11
C LEU A 102 2.41 -9.57 2.03
N ALA A 103 1.63 -9.45 3.11
CA ALA A 103 1.80 -8.39 4.10
C ALA A 103 3.17 -8.47 4.79
N ALA A 104 3.63 -9.68 5.11
CA ALA A 104 4.97 -9.90 5.67
C ALA A 104 6.07 -9.52 4.66
N ALA A 105 5.91 -9.86 3.39
CA ALA A 105 6.86 -9.46 2.34
C ALA A 105 6.88 -7.92 2.16
N GLY A 106 5.72 -7.27 2.16
CA GLY A 106 5.61 -5.81 2.09
C GLY A 106 6.21 -5.10 3.31
N GLN A 107 6.11 -5.71 4.50
CA GLN A 107 6.79 -5.20 5.69
C GLN A 107 8.31 -5.18 5.52
N VAL A 108 8.90 -6.27 5.03
CA VAL A 108 10.34 -6.35 4.76
C VAL A 108 10.76 -5.30 3.73
N LEU A 109 9.98 -5.16 2.65
CA LEU A 109 10.21 -4.13 1.64
C LEU A 109 10.18 -2.72 2.25
N THR A 110 9.18 -2.43 3.10
CA THR A 110 9.03 -1.15 3.78
C THR A 110 10.22 -0.84 4.68
N ILE A 111 10.74 -1.83 5.40
CA ILE A 111 11.93 -1.66 6.25
C ILE A 111 13.16 -1.31 5.38
N ILE A 112 13.34 -1.99 4.25
CA ILE A 112 14.46 -1.70 3.33
C ILE A 112 14.34 -0.28 2.77
N VAL A 113 13.15 0.10 2.29
CA VAL A 113 12.90 1.44 1.75
C VAL A 113 13.17 2.50 2.82
N ARG A 114 12.63 2.35 4.04
CA ARG A 114 12.89 3.27 5.15
C ARG A 114 14.38 3.34 5.52
N THR A 115 15.10 2.23 5.46
CA THR A 115 16.56 2.24 5.69
C THR A 115 17.29 3.05 4.62
N LEU A 116 16.90 2.92 3.35
CA LEU A 116 17.48 3.72 2.26
C LEU A 116 17.14 5.21 2.39
N THR A 117 16.02 5.57 3.03
CA THR A 117 15.65 6.99 3.18
C THR A 117 16.62 7.81 4.01
N VAL A 118 17.50 7.17 4.80
CA VAL A 118 18.58 7.82 5.54
C VAL A 118 19.50 8.63 4.61
N ALA A 119 19.67 8.22 3.35
CA ALA A 119 20.46 8.99 2.37
C ALA A 119 19.85 10.39 2.10
N PHE A 120 18.52 10.52 2.10
CA PHE A 120 17.84 11.81 1.95
C PHE A 120 18.04 12.71 3.17
N GLN A 121 18.15 12.13 4.38
CA GLN A 121 18.47 12.91 5.58
C GLN A 121 19.86 13.54 5.49
N HIS A 122 20.87 12.79 5.04
CA HIS A 122 22.22 13.34 4.82
C HIS A 122 22.24 14.45 3.74
N ALA A 123 21.35 14.39 2.75
CA ALA A 123 21.18 15.46 1.77
C ALA A 123 20.48 16.68 2.39
N ALA A 124 19.48 16.47 3.25
CA ALA A 124 18.78 17.52 3.98
C ALA A 124 19.73 18.27 4.93
N ASP A 125 20.63 17.57 5.63
CA ASP A 125 21.63 18.20 6.50
C ASP A 125 22.52 19.19 5.72
N LYS A 126 23.02 18.78 4.54
CA LYS A 126 23.82 19.65 3.66
C LYS A 126 23.02 20.85 3.11
N ALA A 127 21.71 20.69 2.92
CA ALA A 127 20.84 21.79 2.51
C ALA A 127 20.58 22.76 3.67
N ALA A 128 20.45 22.24 4.90
CA ALA A 128 20.29 23.01 6.12
C ALA A 128 21.53 23.84 6.46
N GLU A 129 22.74 23.28 6.31
CA GLU A 129 24.00 24.02 6.47
C GLU A 129 24.09 25.25 5.56
N LYS A 130 23.45 25.20 4.39
CA LYS A 130 23.38 26.30 3.42
C LYS A 130 22.20 27.24 3.64
N GLY A 131 21.36 26.99 4.65
CA GLY A 131 20.15 27.75 4.92
C GLY A 131 19.09 27.66 3.82
N ASN A 132 19.15 26.65 2.93
CA ASN A 132 18.24 26.55 1.79
C ASN A 132 16.99 25.75 2.13
N LEU A 133 15.97 26.46 2.65
CA LEU A 133 14.68 25.86 3.02
C LEU A 133 13.93 25.27 1.82
N THR A 134 14.07 25.86 0.62
CA THR A 134 13.41 25.34 -0.57
C THR A 134 13.95 23.97 -0.95
N ALA A 135 15.27 23.76 -0.87
CA ALA A 135 15.88 22.46 -1.13
C ALA A 135 15.41 21.41 -0.11
N ILE A 136 15.27 21.78 1.16
CA ILE A 136 14.73 20.88 2.19
C ILE A 136 13.29 20.47 1.86
N SER A 137 12.44 21.40 1.44
CA SER A 137 11.05 21.08 1.05
C SER A 137 10.94 20.17 -0.18
N TRP A 138 11.91 20.20 -1.10
CA TRP A 138 11.96 19.30 -2.25
C TRP A 138 12.56 17.92 -1.93
N ILE A 139 13.36 17.83 -0.87
CA ILE A 139 13.95 16.56 -0.39
C ILE A 139 12.95 15.77 0.46
N HIS A 140 12.10 16.48 1.20
CA HIS A 140 11.02 15.89 2.01
C HIS A 140 9.95 15.24 1.13
#